data_AF-A0A7V6LRG3-F1
#
_entry.id   AF-A0A7V6LRG3-F1
#
_cell.length_a   1.000
_cell.length_b   1.000
_cell.length_c   1.000
_cell.angle_alpha   90.00
_cell.angle_beta   90.00
_cell.angle_gamma   90.00
#
_symmetry.space_group_name_H-M   'P 1'
#
loop_
_entity.id
_entity.type
_entity.pdbx_description
1 polymer ?
#
loop_
_entity_poly.entity_id
_entity_poly.type
_entity_poly.pdbx_seq_one_letter_code
_entity_poly.pdbx_strand_id
1 'polypeptide(L)'
;MKTRRIDISLVSCIISLILGLVMVIWPELVADYLVFALGLLFLIPGAISIISYFVNKRRNVSIGLPIRLSGLGSVLFGLLLMLVPSFFANMIVFILGMAIAMGGLFQIVQLYHAREWVKVSAFAYVVPILLFILGIYSILNPSDAKEKTFLVIGAGILVYAVSGLFNWLFFSRKRPPNTNVFGVKIEDAEIVEDEE
;
A
#
# COMPACT_ATOMS: atom_id res chain seq x y z
N MET A 1 24.05 27.67 13.35
CA MET A 1 24.04 26.26 12.90
C MET A 1 23.04 26.15 11.75
N LYS A 2 23.51 26.13 10.50
CA LYS A 2 22.69 26.22 9.29
C LYS A 2 22.08 24.85 9.01
N THR A 3 20.85 24.62 9.49
CA THR A 3 20.07 23.42 9.15
C THR A 3 19.87 23.41 7.63
N ARG A 4 20.57 22.50 6.92
CA ARG A 4 20.26 22.22 5.52
C ARG A 4 18.82 21.71 5.51
N ARG A 5 17.87 22.51 5.02
CA ARG A 5 16.57 22.00 4.62
C ARG A 5 16.85 21.00 3.51
N ILE A 6 16.81 19.73 3.84
CA ILE A 6 16.78 18.67 2.85
C ILE A 6 15.46 18.89 2.12
N ASP A 7 15.52 19.20 0.83
CA ASP A 7 14.30 19.36 0.03
C ASP A 7 13.59 18.01 0.00
N ILE A 8 12.53 17.88 0.80
CA ILE A 8 11.75 16.65 0.96
C ILE A 8 11.30 16.15 -0.42
N SER A 9 10.97 17.06 -1.35
CA SER A 9 10.62 16.74 -2.73
C SER A 9 11.74 16.01 -3.50
N LEU A 10 13.01 16.42 -3.33
CA LEU A 10 14.15 15.76 -3.97
C LEU A 10 14.39 14.36 -3.38
N VAL A 11 14.33 14.26 -2.06
CA VAL A 11 14.49 12.98 -1.37
C VAL A 11 13.38 12.01 -1.76
N SER A 12 12.13 12.46 -1.82
CA SER A 12 11.02 11.65 -2.32
C SER A 12 11.23 11.21 -3.77
N CYS A 13 11.72 12.09 -4.67
CA CYS A 13 12.01 11.70 -6.05
C CYS A 13 13.09 10.62 -6.13
N ILE A 14 14.18 10.76 -5.37
CA ILE A 14 15.28 9.78 -5.34
C ILE A 14 14.79 8.46 -4.74
N ILE A 15 14.04 8.49 -3.65
CA ILE A 15 13.48 7.30 -3.01
C ILE A 15 12.51 6.60 -3.97
N SER A 16 11.59 7.34 -4.60
CA SER A 16 10.67 6.79 -5.60
C SER A 16 11.42 6.19 -6.79
N LEU A 17 12.51 6.81 -7.25
CA LEU A 17 13.34 6.26 -8.32
C LEU A 17 13.93 4.89 -7.93
N ILE A 18 14.52 4.81 -6.73
CA ILE A 18 15.11 3.56 -6.22
C ILE A 18 14.02 2.49 -6.06
N LEU A 19 12.91 2.82 -5.41
CA LEU A 19 11.81 1.88 -5.18
C LEU A 19 11.19 1.39 -6.50
N GLY A 20 10.95 2.30 -7.45
CA GLY A 20 10.43 1.95 -8.77
C GLY A 20 11.40 1.04 -9.53
N LEU A 21 12.71 1.32 -9.47
CA LEU A 21 13.72 0.50 -10.12
C LEU A 21 13.78 -0.91 -9.52
N VAL A 22 13.80 -1.00 -8.19
CA VAL A 22 13.78 -2.28 -7.46
C VAL A 22 12.54 -3.11 -7.81
N MET A 23 11.36 -2.48 -7.88
CA MET A 23 10.12 -3.13 -8.29
C MET A 23 10.14 -3.66 -9.73
N VAL A 24 10.75 -2.94 -10.67
CA VAL A 24 10.79 -3.35 -12.08
C VAL A 24 11.83 -4.44 -12.34
N ILE A 25 12.99 -4.36 -11.67
CA ILE A 25 14.08 -5.32 -11.87
C ILE A 25 13.77 -6.65 -11.15
N TRP A 26 13.22 -6.59 -9.94
CA TRP A 26 12.95 -7.77 -9.11
C TRP A 26 11.52 -7.81 -8.55
N PRO A 27 10.49 -7.82 -9.41
CA PRO A 27 9.09 -7.80 -8.99
C PRO A 27 8.72 -8.98 -8.08
N GLU A 28 9.23 -10.17 -8.39
CA GLU A 28 8.97 -11.39 -7.62
C GLU A 28 9.52 -11.29 -6.18
N LEU A 29 10.78 -10.85 -6.03
CA LEU A 29 11.43 -10.71 -4.73
C LEU A 29 10.81 -9.60 -3.89
N VAL A 30 10.38 -8.49 -4.52
CA VAL A 30 9.78 -7.36 -3.78
C VAL A 30 8.51 -7.79 -3.05
N ALA A 31 7.65 -8.56 -3.71
CA ALA A 31 6.41 -9.00 -3.09
C ALA A 31 6.66 -9.88 -1.86
N ASP A 32 7.60 -10.82 -1.97
CA ASP A 32 7.93 -11.74 -0.89
C ASP A 32 8.67 -11.01 0.26
N TYR A 33 9.57 -10.07 -0.05
CA TYR A 33 10.23 -9.25 0.96
C TYR A 33 9.30 -8.28 1.68
N LEU A 34 8.26 -7.77 1.00
CA LEU A 34 7.23 -6.95 1.67
C LEU A 34 6.49 -7.77 2.72
N VAL A 35 6.09 -8.98 2.39
CA VAL A 35 5.42 -9.89 3.34
C VAL A 35 6.36 -10.26 4.49
N PHE A 36 7.63 -10.55 4.19
CA PHE A 36 8.64 -10.82 5.21
C PHE A 36 8.83 -9.62 6.16
N ALA A 37 8.94 -8.40 5.62
CA ALA A 37 9.08 -7.17 6.39
C ALA A 37 7.84 -6.90 7.26
N LEU A 38 6.64 -7.17 6.75
CA LEU A 38 5.40 -7.13 7.54
C LEU A 38 5.42 -8.17 8.67
N GLY A 39 5.90 -9.39 8.41
CA GLY A 39 6.09 -10.42 9.42
C GLY A 39 7.03 -9.96 10.56
N LEU A 40 8.15 -9.36 10.18
CA LEU A 40 9.10 -8.77 11.14
C LEU A 40 8.47 -7.64 11.96
N LEU A 41 7.68 -6.78 11.31
CA LEU A 41 6.95 -5.70 12.00
C LEU A 41 5.93 -6.26 13.00
N PHE A 42 5.27 -7.37 12.68
CA PHE A 42 4.34 -8.06 13.57
C PHE A 42 5.02 -8.80 14.73
N LEU A 43 6.30 -9.12 14.63
CA LEU A 43 7.06 -9.67 15.75
C LEU A 43 7.29 -8.65 16.87
N ILE A 44 7.38 -7.34 16.57
CA ILE A 44 7.62 -6.29 17.57
C ILE A 44 6.51 -6.25 18.64
N PRO A 45 5.21 -6.08 18.30
CA PRO A 45 4.14 -6.10 19.30
C PRO A 45 4.00 -7.48 19.96
N GLY A 46 4.31 -8.55 19.24
CA GLY A 46 4.34 -9.90 19.78
C GLY A 46 5.39 -10.08 20.89
N ALA A 47 6.61 -9.60 20.66
CA ALA A 47 7.70 -9.60 21.63
C ALA A 47 7.37 -8.73 22.86
N ILE A 48 6.82 -7.53 22.64
CA ILE A 48 6.37 -6.65 23.72
C ILE A 48 5.31 -7.35 24.60
N SER A 49 4.36 -8.06 23.98
CA SER A 49 3.34 -8.78 24.72
C SER A 49 3.92 -9.93 25.56
N ILE A 50 4.86 -10.72 25.03
CA ILE A 50 5.55 -11.77 25.81
C ILE A 50 6.30 -11.16 26.99
N ILE A 51 7.06 -10.08 26.79
CA ILE A 51 7.79 -9.40 27.86
C ILE A 51 6.82 -8.90 28.94
N SER A 52 5.72 -8.27 28.53
CA SER A 52 4.69 -7.80 29.46
C SER A 52 4.09 -8.94 30.29
N TYR A 53 3.88 -10.13 29.71
CA TYR A 53 3.40 -11.31 30.45
C TYR A 53 4.38 -11.73 31.56
N PHE A 54 5.68 -11.77 31.29
CA PHE A 54 6.69 -12.14 32.29
C PHE A 54 6.81 -11.10 33.42
N VAL A 55 6.69 -9.80 33.10
CA VAL A 55 6.70 -8.73 34.10
C VAL A 55 5.43 -8.77 34.95
N ASN A 56 4.27 -9.01 34.35
CA ASN A 56 2.99 -9.02 35.06
C ASN A 56 2.77 -10.27 35.93
N LYS A 57 3.38 -11.40 35.55
CA LYS A 57 3.40 -12.62 36.36
C LYS A 57 4.05 -12.38 37.74
N ARG A 58 4.94 -11.39 37.88
CA ARG A 58 5.52 -11.00 39.18
C ARG A 58 4.64 -10.08 40.02
N ARG A 59 3.61 -9.45 39.44
CA ARG A 59 2.88 -8.34 40.07
C ARG A 59 1.47 -8.71 40.57
N ASN A 60 1.00 -9.95 40.40
CA ASN A 60 -0.36 -10.40 40.75
C ASN A 60 -1.48 -9.45 40.26
N VAL A 61 -1.22 -8.69 39.20
CA VAL A 61 -2.23 -7.82 38.59
C VAL A 61 -3.00 -8.67 37.59
N SER A 62 -4.28 -8.88 37.87
CA SER A 62 -5.27 -9.55 37.02
C SER A 62 -5.54 -8.71 35.76
N ILE A 63 -4.55 -8.59 34.89
CA ILE A 63 -4.77 -8.09 33.53
C ILE A 63 -5.70 -9.09 32.87
N GLY A 64 -6.81 -8.61 32.32
CA GLY A 64 -7.85 -9.44 31.72
C GLY A 64 -7.30 -10.39 30.65
N LEU A 65 -8.05 -11.46 30.36
CA LEU A 65 -7.78 -12.38 29.25
C LEU A 65 -7.46 -11.75 27.88
N PRO A 66 -7.92 -10.53 27.49
CA PRO A 66 -7.72 -10.02 26.13
C PRO A 66 -6.25 -9.75 25.76
N ILE A 67 -5.39 -9.38 26.72
CA ILE A 67 -3.99 -9.02 26.46
C ILE A 67 -3.09 -10.26 26.31
N ARG A 68 -3.55 -11.42 26.81
CA ARG A 68 -2.82 -12.70 26.75
C ARG A 68 -2.88 -13.38 25.37
N LEU A 69 -4.04 -13.32 24.72
CA LEU A 69 -4.27 -13.99 23.43
C LEU A 69 -3.74 -13.18 22.23
N SER A 70 -3.76 -11.84 22.33
CA SER A 70 -3.31 -10.95 21.26
C SER A 70 -1.81 -11.03 20.99
N GLY A 71 -0.99 -11.19 22.05
CA GLY A 71 0.46 -11.32 21.93
C GLY A 71 0.93 -12.57 21.21
N LEU A 72 0.36 -13.72 21.59
CA LEU A 72 0.73 -15.01 21.03
C LEU A 72 0.32 -15.10 19.56
N GLY A 73 -0.88 -14.59 19.22
CA GLY A 73 -1.33 -14.49 17.84
C GLY A 73 -0.39 -13.65 16.98
N SER A 74 0.09 -12.51 17.48
CA SER A 74 1.00 -11.63 16.74
C SER A 74 2.37 -12.28 16.49
N VAL A 75 2.93 -12.99 17.47
CA VAL A 75 4.22 -13.71 17.28
C VAL A 75 4.06 -14.87 16.31
N LEU A 76 3.01 -15.69 16.47
CA LEU A 76 2.75 -16.82 15.58
C LEU A 76 2.49 -16.35 14.15
N PHE A 77 1.68 -15.29 13.99
CA PHE A 77 1.39 -14.72 12.67
C PHE A 77 2.63 -14.07 12.04
N GLY A 78 3.42 -13.31 12.81
CA GLY A 78 4.67 -12.73 12.33
C GLY A 78 5.68 -13.80 11.88
N LEU A 79 5.83 -14.87 12.67
CA LEU A 79 6.69 -16.00 12.32
C LEU A 79 6.18 -16.75 11.08
N LEU A 80 4.86 -16.95 10.98
CA LEU A 80 4.24 -17.60 9.83
C LEU A 80 4.47 -16.80 8.54
N LEU A 81 4.33 -15.47 8.59
CA LEU A 81 4.62 -14.57 7.47
C LEU A 81 6.09 -14.66 7.03
N MET A 82 7.03 -14.84 7.97
CA MET A 82 8.46 -14.95 7.66
C MET A 82 8.86 -16.33 7.12
N LEU A 83 8.19 -17.40 7.57
CA LEU A 83 8.50 -18.77 7.14
C LEU A 83 7.98 -19.07 5.74
N VAL A 84 6.79 -18.58 5.38
CA VAL A 84 6.14 -18.83 4.09
C VAL A 84 5.63 -17.54 3.44
N PRO A 85 6.51 -16.55 3.17
CA PRO A 85 6.10 -15.24 2.66
C PRO A 85 5.40 -15.33 1.30
N SER A 86 5.88 -16.20 0.41
CA SER A 86 5.33 -16.37 -0.94
C SER A 86 3.87 -16.84 -0.91
N PHE A 87 3.49 -17.69 0.05
CA PHE A 87 2.10 -18.13 0.23
C PHE A 87 1.18 -16.95 0.55
N PHE A 88 1.58 -16.10 1.51
CA PHE A 88 0.79 -14.93 1.90
C PHE A 88 0.72 -13.88 0.80
N ALA A 89 1.83 -13.64 0.08
CA ALA A 89 1.85 -12.73 -1.05
C ALA A 89 0.85 -13.17 -2.14
N ASN A 90 0.84 -14.47 -2.45
CA ASN A 90 -0.11 -15.05 -3.41
C ASN A 90 -1.55 -15.01 -2.88
N MET A 91 -1.77 -15.23 -1.58
CA MET A 91 -3.09 -15.14 -0.95
C MET A 91 -3.66 -13.72 -1.04
N ILE A 92 -2.84 -12.68 -0.86
CA ILE A 92 -3.26 -11.28 -1.02
C ILE A 92 -3.74 -11.03 -2.45
N VAL A 93 -2.96 -11.46 -3.45
CA VAL A 93 -3.33 -11.31 -4.86
C VAL A 93 -4.58 -12.11 -5.22
N PHE A 94 -4.74 -13.30 -4.65
CA PHE A 94 -5.94 -14.11 -4.82
C PHE A 94 -7.19 -13.41 -4.26
N ILE A 95 -7.11 -12.88 -3.02
CA ILE A 95 -8.21 -12.12 -2.40
C ILE A 95 -8.52 -10.86 -3.20
N LEU A 96 -7.48 -10.14 -3.64
CA LEU A 96 -7.64 -8.95 -4.47
C LEU A 96 -8.27 -9.30 -5.83
N GLY A 97 -7.85 -10.40 -6.45
CA GLY A 97 -8.41 -10.92 -7.70
C GLY A 97 -9.90 -11.27 -7.55
N MET A 98 -10.28 -11.91 -6.45
CA MET A 98 -11.70 -12.14 -6.11
C MET A 98 -12.47 -10.83 -5.95
N ALA A 99 -11.93 -9.87 -5.19
CA ALA A 99 -12.58 -8.58 -5.00
C ALA A 99 -12.76 -7.82 -6.33
N ILE A 100 -11.75 -7.84 -7.20
CA ILE A 100 -11.80 -7.23 -8.53
C ILE A 100 -12.81 -7.95 -9.43
N ALA A 101 -12.80 -9.28 -9.45
CA ALA A 101 -13.76 -10.07 -10.24
C ALA A 101 -15.19 -9.79 -9.78
N MET A 102 -15.44 -9.82 -8.47
CA MET A 102 -16.75 -9.48 -7.91
C MET A 102 -17.13 -8.05 -8.28
N GLY A 103 -16.25 -7.07 -8.10
CA GLY A 103 -16.49 -5.68 -8.47
C GLY A 103 -16.83 -5.49 -9.96
N GLY A 104 -16.08 -6.14 -10.85
CA GLY A 104 -16.35 -6.14 -12.29
C GLY A 104 -17.71 -6.75 -12.63
N LEU A 105 -18.04 -7.89 -12.00
CA LEU A 105 -19.34 -8.53 -12.17
C LEU A 105 -20.49 -7.63 -11.66
N PHE A 106 -20.35 -7.06 -10.47
CA PHE A 106 -21.31 -6.12 -9.91
C PHE A 106 -21.53 -4.91 -10.84
N GLN A 107 -20.46 -4.35 -11.40
CA GLN A 107 -20.58 -3.26 -12.37
C GLN A 107 -21.34 -3.71 -13.63
N ILE A 108 -21.07 -4.89 -14.17
CA ILE A 108 -21.79 -5.42 -15.34
C ILE A 108 -23.29 -5.57 -15.03
N VAL A 109 -23.64 -6.12 -13.87
CA VAL A 109 -25.04 -6.29 -13.43
C VAL A 109 -25.72 -4.92 -13.26
N GLN A 110 -25.03 -3.94 -12.67
CA GLN A 110 -25.57 -2.59 -12.53
C GLN A 110 -25.84 -1.92 -13.88
N LEU A 111 -24.91 -2.05 -14.85
CA LEU A 111 -25.11 -1.53 -16.20
C LEU A 111 -26.24 -2.26 -16.94
N TYR A 112 -26.43 -3.55 -16.66
CA TYR A 112 -27.55 -4.32 -17.21
C TYR A 112 -28.90 -3.77 -16.73
N HIS A 113 -29.05 -3.48 -15.44
CA HIS A 113 -30.25 -2.84 -14.91
C HIS A 113 -30.41 -1.38 -15.37
N ALA A 114 -29.32 -0.61 -15.46
CA ALA A 114 -29.36 0.78 -15.91
C ALA A 114 -29.82 0.92 -17.38
N ARG A 115 -29.64 -0.13 -18.20
CA ARG A 115 -30.11 -0.18 -19.59
C ARG A 115 -31.62 -0.06 -19.74
N GLU A 116 -32.38 -0.37 -18.69
CA GLU A 116 -33.84 -0.20 -18.67
C GLU A 116 -34.27 1.27 -18.58
N TRP A 117 -33.38 2.17 -18.13
CA TRP A 117 -33.70 3.57 -17.80
C TRP A 117 -32.93 4.59 -18.64
N VAL A 118 -31.78 4.21 -19.21
CA VAL A 118 -30.90 5.11 -20.00
C VAL A 118 -30.26 4.34 -21.16
N LYS A 119 -30.06 5.00 -22.32
CA LYS A 119 -29.23 4.45 -23.41
C LYS A 119 -27.77 4.39 -22.96
N VAL A 120 -27.35 3.23 -22.44
CA VAL A 120 -25.97 2.96 -22.02
C VAL A 120 -25.08 2.80 -23.27
N SER A 121 -24.05 3.63 -23.39
CA SER A 121 -23.02 3.49 -24.43
C SER A 121 -22.29 2.15 -24.28
N ALA A 122 -22.05 1.44 -25.39
CA ALA A 122 -21.33 0.16 -25.38
C ALA A 122 -19.94 0.28 -24.74
N PHE A 123 -19.32 1.46 -24.79
CA PHE A 123 -18.02 1.74 -24.16
C PHE A 123 -18.06 1.59 -22.62
N ALA A 124 -19.22 1.78 -21.99
CA ALA A 124 -19.36 1.68 -20.54
C ALA A 124 -19.15 0.24 -20.03
N TYR A 125 -19.37 -0.79 -20.87
CA TYR A 125 -19.12 -2.19 -20.50
C TYR A 125 -17.67 -2.61 -20.63
N VAL A 126 -16.84 -1.86 -21.37
CA VAL A 126 -15.44 -2.23 -21.63
C VAL A 126 -14.65 -2.31 -20.33
N VAL A 127 -14.77 -1.29 -19.47
CA VAL A 127 -14.04 -1.23 -18.19
C VAL A 127 -14.48 -2.36 -17.23
N PRO A 128 -15.79 -2.56 -16.94
CA PRO A 128 -16.24 -3.68 -16.10
C PRO A 128 -15.81 -5.05 -16.59
N ILE A 129 -15.85 -5.29 -17.91
CA ILE A 129 -15.44 -6.56 -18.52
C ILE A 129 -13.92 -6.76 -18.36
N LEU A 130 -13.12 -5.71 -18.60
CA LEU A 130 -11.68 -5.77 -18.37
C LEU A 130 -11.34 -6.10 -16.92
N LEU A 131 -12.01 -5.45 -15.97
CA LEU A 131 -11.84 -5.71 -14.55
C LEU A 131 -12.21 -7.16 -14.20
N PHE A 132 -13.35 -7.65 -14.73
CA PHE A 132 -13.76 -9.03 -14.51
C PHE A 132 -12.73 -10.04 -15.01
N ILE A 133 -12.21 -9.84 -16.23
CA ILE A 133 -11.17 -10.69 -16.82
C ILE A 133 -9.86 -10.62 -16.01
N LEU A 134 -9.43 -9.42 -15.61
CA LEU A 134 -8.24 -9.23 -14.78
C LEU A 134 -8.38 -9.93 -13.41
N GLY A 135 -9.57 -9.86 -12.81
CA GLY A 135 -9.89 -10.55 -11.57
C GLY A 135 -9.78 -12.06 -11.73
N ILE A 136 -10.41 -12.64 -12.76
CA ILE A 136 -10.31 -14.07 -13.06
C ILE A 136 -8.85 -14.49 -13.32
N TYR A 137 -8.12 -13.72 -14.14
CA TYR A 137 -6.70 -13.99 -14.41
C TYR A 137 -5.88 -14.05 -13.12
N SER A 138 -6.12 -13.11 -12.19
CA SER A 138 -5.41 -13.03 -10.91
C SER A 138 -5.72 -14.18 -9.96
N ILE A 139 -6.95 -14.71 -10.01
CA ILE A 139 -7.37 -15.88 -9.23
C ILE A 139 -6.71 -17.16 -9.76
N LEU A 140 -6.64 -17.30 -11.09
CA LEU A 140 -6.08 -18.49 -11.74
C LEU A 140 -4.55 -18.53 -11.67
N ASN A 141 -3.88 -17.38 -11.78
CA ASN A 141 -2.43 -17.27 -11.79
C ASN A 141 -1.94 -16.19 -10.81
N PRO A 142 -2.06 -16.40 -9.48
CA PRO A 142 -1.74 -15.40 -8.49
C PRO A 142 -0.25 -15.01 -8.48
N SER A 143 0.66 -15.96 -8.73
CA SER A 143 2.10 -15.68 -8.79
C SER A 143 2.45 -14.73 -9.96
N ASP A 144 1.95 -15.02 -11.16
CA ASP A 144 2.20 -14.19 -12.34
C ASP A 144 1.49 -12.83 -12.24
N ALA A 145 0.27 -12.82 -11.68
CA ALA A 145 -0.49 -11.59 -11.46
C ALA A 145 0.20 -10.67 -10.45
N LYS A 146 0.78 -11.24 -9.39
CA LYS A 146 1.62 -10.53 -8.41
C LYS A 146 2.79 -9.85 -9.13
N GLU A 147 3.57 -10.60 -9.90
CA GLU A 147 4.74 -10.08 -10.61
C GLU A 147 4.36 -8.91 -11.55
N LYS A 148 3.36 -9.12 -12.40
CA LYS A 148 2.90 -8.10 -13.35
C LYS A 148 2.34 -6.87 -12.65
N THR A 149 1.65 -7.04 -11.52
CA THR A 149 1.12 -5.92 -10.73
C THR A 149 2.25 -5.05 -10.20
N PHE A 150 3.27 -5.66 -9.59
CA PHE A 150 4.44 -4.93 -9.11
C PHE A 150 5.24 -4.28 -10.24
N LEU A 151 5.36 -4.93 -11.39
CA LEU A 151 6.00 -4.35 -12.58
C LEU A 151 5.27 -3.09 -13.05
N VAL A 152 3.94 -3.14 -13.18
CA VAL A 152 3.13 -1.98 -13.62
C VAL A 152 3.22 -0.83 -12.61
N ILE A 153 3.12 -1.14 -11.31
CA ILE A 153 3.26 -0.14 -10.24
C ILE A 153 4.67 0.48 -10.27
N GLY A 154 5.71 -0.34 -10.35
CA GLY A 154 7.11 0.09 -10.39
C GLY A 154 7.39 1.00 -11.60
N ALA A 155 6.90 0.62 -12.78
CA ALA A 155 7.02 1.43 -13.99
C ALA A 155 6.32 2.80 -13.83
N GLY A 156 5.11 2.82 -13.25
CA GLY A 156 4.40 4.07 -12.94
C GLY A 156 5.16 4.97 -11.97
N ILE A 157 5.73 4.39 -10.91
CA ILE A 157 6.58 5.10 -9.95
C ILE A 157 7.82 5.69 -10.64
N LEU A 158 8.46 4.94 -11.54
CA LEU A 158 9.61 5.43 -12.31
C LEU A 158 9.24 6.62 -13.19
N VAL A 159 8.14 6.53 -13.94
CA VAL A 159 7.65 7.64 -14.78
C VAL A 159 7.39 8.89 -13.93
N TYR A 160 6.77 8.72 -12.77
CA TYR A 160 6.53 9.80 -11.83
C TYR A 160 7.83 10.40 -11.26
N ALA A 161 8.77 9.57 -10.82
CA ALA A 161 10.06 10.00 -10.26
C ALA A 161 10.89 10.78 -11.29
N VAL A 162 10.94 10.29 -12.53
CA VAL A 162 11.61 10.94 -13.65
C VAL A 162 10.94 12.28 -13.96
N SER A 163 9.61 12.33 -14.01
CA SER A 163 8.85 13.56 -14.22
C SER A 163 9.11 14.60 -13.12
N GLY A 164 9.15 14.18 -11.85
CA GLY A 164 9.48 15.03 -10.71
C GLY A 164 10.91 15.58 -10.78
N LEU A 165 11.87 14.75 -11.20
CA LEU A 165 13.27 15.15 -11.35
C LEU A 165 13.45 16.15 -12.51
N PHE A 166 12.82 15.89 -13.67
CA PHE A 166 12.78 16.83 -14.78
C PHE A 166 12.17 18.16 -14.36
N ASN A 167 11.05 18.11 -13.65
CA ASN A 167 10.37 19.30 -13.15
C ASN A 167 11.31 20.10 -12.24
N TRP A 168 12.00 19.46 -11.29
CA TRP A 168 12.95 20.15 -10.43
C TRP A 168 14.14 20.75 -11.19
N LEU A 169 14.74 20.04 -12.15
CA LEU A 169 15.89 20.52 -12.92
C LEU A 169 15.56 21.74 -13.80
N PHE A 170 14.40 21.72 -14.46
CA PHE A 170 13.99 22.81 -15.37
C PHE A 170 13.33 23.99 -14.63
N PHE A 171 12.56 23.73 -13.56
CA PHE A 171 11.84 24.77 -12.83
C PHE A 171 12.53 25.28 -11.55
N SER A 172 13.60 24.65 -11.05
CA SER A 172 14.40 25.25 -9.95
C SER A 172 15.02 26.60 -10.31
N ARG A 173 15.11 26.92 -11.61
CA ARG A 173 15.50 28.27 -12.07
C ARG A 173 14.37 29.30 -12.05
N LYS A 174 13.10 28.90 -11.84
CA LYS A 174 11.92 29.79 -11.96
C LYS A 174 10.72 29.44 -11.04
N ARG A 175 10.88 28.80 -9.87
CA ARG A 175 9.73 28.53 -8.97
C ARG A 175 9.64 29.38 -7.71
N PRO A 176 8.50 30.06 -7.48
CA PRO A 176 8.07 30.48 -6.15
C PRO A 176 7.74 29.27 -5.25
N PRO A 177 7.75 29.45 -3.92
CA PRO A 177 7.82 28.36 -2.95
C PRO A 177 6.42 27.83 -2.61
N ASN A 178 5.81 27.03 -3.49
CA ASN A 178 4.80 26.05 -3.09
C ASN A 178 4.29 25.28 -4.31
N THR A 179 4.61 24.01 -4.41
CA THR A 179 3.78 23.07 -5.16
C THR A 179 3.94 21.70 -4.54
N ASN A 180 3.06 21.46 -3.56
CA ASN A 180 2.88 20.20 -2.86
C ASN A 180 2.46 19.13 -3.87
N VAL A 181 3.27 18.08 -3.98
CA VAL A 181 3.08 16.99 -4.96
C VAL A 181 2.19 15.86 -4.41
N PHE A 182 1.87 15.90 -3.12
CA PHE A 182 0.75 15.16 -2.55
C PHE A 182 -0.36 16.17 -2.26
N GLY A 183 -1.53 16.00 -2.88
CA GLY A 183 -2.69 16.89 -2.76
C GLY A 183 -3.34 16.97 -1.37
N VAL A 184 -2.56 16.86 -0.30
CA VAL A 184 -2.95 17.28 1.04
C VAL A 184 -2.45 18.71 1.20
N LYS A 185 -3.37 19.66 1.01
CA LYS A 185 -3.22 21.03 1.48
C LYS A 185 -3.14 20.91 3.02
N ILE A 186 -1.93 20.90 3.56
CA ILE A 186 -1.76 21.27 4.97
C ILE A 186 -2.00 22.78 4.95
N GLU A 187 -3.27 23.16 5.04
CA GLU A 187 -3.62 24.49 5.49
C GLU A 187 -3.05 24.55 6.90
N ASP A 188 -1.92 25.25 7.04
CA ASP A 188 -1.41 25.67 8.33
C ASP A 188 -2.59 26.35 9.02
N ALA A 189 -3.19 25.66 10.00
CA ALA A 189 -4.26 26.22 10.79
C ALA A 189 -3.64 27.40 11.52
N GLU A 190 -4.03 28.60 11.11
CA GLU A 190 -3.82 29.82 11.85
C GLU A 190 -4.43 29.59 13.23
N ILE A 191 -3.57 29.44 14.23
CA ILE A 191 -3.99 29.39 15.63
C ILE A 191 -4.51 30.80 15.88
N VAL A 192 -5.83 30.96 15.84
CA VAL A 192 -6.48 32.14 16.38
C VAL A 192 -6.18 32.11 17.87
N GLU A 193 -5.21 32.92 18.29
CA GLU A 193 -5.14 33.38 19.67
C GLU A 193 -6.39 34.22 19.87
N ASP A 194 -7.43 33.62 20.45
CA ASP A 194 -8.51 34.37 21.07
C ASP A 194 -7.88 35.13 22.26
N GLU A 195 -7.44 36.36 22.01
CA GLU A 195 -7.25 37.37 23.05
C GLU A 195 -8.62 37.88 23.52
N GLU A 196 -8.80 37.82 24.84
CA GLU A 196 -9.86 38.36 25.73
C GLU A 196 -11.14 37.53 25.98
#